data_AF-A0A2V5XA32-F1
#
_entry.id   AF-A0A2V5XA32-F1
#
_cell.length_a   1.000
_cell.length_b   1.000
_cell.length_c   1.000
_cell.angle_alpha   90.00
_cell.angle_beta   90.00
_cell.angle_gamma   90.00
#
_symmetry.space_group_name_H-M   'P 1'
#
loop_
_entity.id
_entity.type
_entity.pdbx_description
1 polymer ?
#
loop_
_entity_poly.entity_id
_entity_poly.type
_entity_poly.pdbx_seq_one_letter_code
_entity_poly.pdbx_strand_id
1 'polypeptide(L)'
;SYLYDIYKKMPIYQCPALSQKPGNQDFVLDYTINSIDWKRYERTRQYSGAIDASKLSEAPGGPSVVLYMTEINAGPRTPLTPRGFDEWDLWNPTLTTFNERGMTNPMPRMIHATDRRHAGYTTIVFLDGHNEKRRLRTNDLPITLFNPLHR
;
A
#
# COMPACT_ATOMS: atom_id res chain seq x y z
N SER A 1 13.28 -5.91 -12.96
CA SER A 1 13.96 -5.55 -11.71
C SER A 1 14.07 -6.81 -10.85
N TYR A 2 14.93 -6.82 -9.83
CA TYR A 2 14.99 -7.94 -8.87
C TYR A 2 13.64 -8.21 -8.20
N LEU A 3 12.90 -7.15 -7.84
CA LEU A 3 11.54 -7.26 -7.26
C LEU A 3 10.54 -7.95 -8.20
N TYR A 4 10.58 -7.66 -9.51
CA TYR A 4 9.75 -8.35 -10.50
C TYR A 4 9.93 -9.88 -10.45
N ASP A 5 11.18 -10.33 -10.43
CA ASP A 5 11.50 -11.75 -10.48
C ASP A 5 11.11 -12.52 -9.21
N ILE A 6 10.97 -11.81 -8.09
CA ILE A 6 10.43 -12.33 -6.84
C ILE A 6 8.90 -12.34 -6.90
N TYR A 7 8.28 -11.19 -7.13
CA TYR A 7 6.83 -11.02 -6.98
C TYR A 7 6.04 -11.76 -8.05
N LYS A 8 6.60 -11.97 -9.26
CA LYS A 8 5.98 -12.84 -10.28
C LYS A 8 5.73 -14.28 -9.82
N LYS A 9 6.50 -14.75 -8.83
CA LYS A 9 6.37 -16.11 -8.27
C LYS A 9 5.39 -16.19 -7.10
N MET A 10 4.83 -15.06 -6.67
CA MET A 10 3.96 -14.95 -5.51
C MET A 10 2.51 -14.68 -5.96
N PRO A 11 1.59 -15.65 -5.85
CA PRO A 11 0.22 -15.51 -6.37
C PRO A 11 -0.56 -14.33 -5.77
N ILE A 12 -0.22 -13.93 -4.54
CA ILE A 12 -0.86 -12.84 -3.81
C ILE A 12 -0.57 -11.46 -4.40
N TYR A 13 0.45 -11.35 -5.25
CA TYR A 13 0.92 -10.12 -5.89
C TYR A 13 0.59 -10.04 -7.39
N GLN A 14 -0.33 -10.90 -7.84
CA GLN A 14 -0.79 -10.99 -9.23
C GLN A 14 -2.17 -10.38 -9.40
N CYS A 15 -2.39 -9.70 -10.53
CA CYS A 15 -3.71 -9.24 -10.93
C CYS A 15 -4.55 -10.40 -11.48
N PRO A 16 -5.67 -10.80 -10.85
CA PRO A 16 -6.54 -11.86 -11.38
C PRO A 16 -7.36 -11.39 -12.59
N ALA A 17 -7.64 -10.08 -12.71
CA ALA A 17 -8.40 -9.54 -13.84
C ALA A 17 -7.59 -9.43 -15.14
N LEU A 18 -6.26 -9.34 -15.04
CA LEU A 18 -5.38 -9.35 -16.20
C LEU A 18 -4.95 -10.80 -16.44
N SER A 19 -5.59 -11.44 -17.42
CA SER A 19 -5.30 -12.82 -17.78
C SER A 19 -3.82 -12.99 -18.14
N GLN A 20 -3.13 -13.87 -17.41
CA GLN A 20 -1.76 -14.28 -17.72
C GLN A 20 -1.83 -15.13 -18.99
N LYS A 21 -1.51 -14.54 -20.15
CA LYS A 21 -1.50 -15.27 -21.43
C LYS A 21 -0.11 -15.90 -21.64
N PRO A 22 -0.02 -17.13 -22.14
CA PRO A 22 1.25 -17.72 -22.54
C PRO A 22 1.98 -16.80 -23.53
N GLY A 23 3.22 -16.41 -23.21
CA GLY A 23 4.03 -15.49 -24.03
C GLY A 23 3.90 -14.01 -23.69
N ASN A 24 2.95 -13.62 -22.82
CA ASN A 24 2.92 -12.28 -22.24
C ASN A 24 3.77 -12.23 -20.96
N GLN A 25 4.31 -11.04 -20.63
CA GLN A 25 4.96 -10.84 -19.34
C GLN A 25 3.96 -11.00 -18.20
N ASP A 26 4.36 -11.71 -17.14
CA ASP A 26 3.53 -11.85 -15.94
C ASP A 26 3.18 -10.46 -15.41
N PHE A 27 1.88 -10.11 -15.36
CA PHE A 27 1.46 -8.80 -14.87
C PHE A 27 1.56 -8.76 -13.34
N VAL A 28 2.73 -8.34 -12.85
CA VAL A 28 2.95 -8.06 -11.43
C VAL A 28 2.42 -6.66 -11.12
N LEU A 29 1.77 -6.53 -9.97
CA LEU A 29 1.31 -5.24 -9.49
C LEU A 29 2.47 -4.41 -8.97
N ASP A 30 2.28 -3.09 -8.97
CA ASP A 30 3.23 -2.14 -8.40
C ASP A 30 2.84 -1.81 -6.95
N TYR A 31 3.82 -1.43 -6.14
CA TYR A 31 3.65 -1.27 -4.69
C TYR A 31 4.20 0.06 -4.19
N THR A 32 3.58 0.56 -3.12
CA THR A 32 3.96 1.76 -2.38
C THR A 32 4.31 1.36 -0.95
N ILE A 33 5.23 2.09 -0.31
CA ILE A 33 5.70 1.81 1.04
C ILE A 33 5.14 2.81 2.06
N ASN A 34 4.96 2.34 3.29
CA ASN A 34 4.62 3.20 4.43
C ASN A 34 5.89 3.94 4.90
N SER A 35 5.86 5.26 4.78
CA SER A 35 6.96 6.17 5.11
C SER A 35 6.48 7.25 6.09
N ILE A 36 5.53 6.91 6.96
CA ILE A 36 5.06 7.79 8.04
C ILE A 36 6.14 7.88 9.13
N ASP A 37 6.50 9.11 9.51
CA ASP A 37 7.30 9.38 10.71
C ASP A 37 6.43 9.27 11.96
N TRP A 38 6.33 8.07 12.53
CA TRP A 38 5.52 7.83 13.73
C TRP A 38 6.01 8.60 14.94
N LYS A 39 7.34 8.79 15.10
CA LYS A 39 7.92 9.53 16.23
C LYS A 39 7.55 11.01 16.19
N ARG A 40 7.64 11.61 15.01
CA ARG A 40 7.17 12.98 14.84
C ARG A 40 5.68 13.06 15.10
N TYR A 41 4.89 12.16 14.51
CA TYR A 41 3.45 12.15 14.72
C TYR A 41 3.08 11.98 16.20
N GLU A 42 3.78 11.13 16.94
CA GLU A 42 3.59 10.96 18.39
C GLU A 42 3.80 12.28 19.13
N ARG A 43 4.87 13.02 18.80
CA ARG A 43 5.24 14.28 19.46
C ARG A 43 4.37 15.47 19.06
N THR A 44 3.98 15.57 17.80
CA THR A 44 3.36 16.79 17.25
C THR A 44 1.92 16.60 16.81
N ARG A 45 1.45 15.34 16.70
CA ARG A 45 0.17 14.96 16.09
C ARG A 45 0.01 15.46 14.66
N GLN A 46 1.14 15.72 13.98
CA GLN A 46 1.18 16.20 12.60
C GLN A 46 1.98 15.24 11.73
N TYR A 47 1.45 14.96 10.54
CA TYR A 47 2.18 14.29 9.49
C TYR A 47 3.26 15.22 8.92
N SER A 48 4.36 14.64 8.44
CA SER A 48 5.42 15.32 7.68
C SER A 48 5.58 14.69 6.30
N GLY A 49 6.50 15.20 5.48
CA GLY A 49 6.93 14.51 4.27
C GLY A 49 7.45 13.09 4.55
N ALA A 50 7.63 12.32 3.49
CA ALA A 50 8.22 10.99 3.53
C ALA A 50 9.58 10.99 4.25
N ILE A 51 9.88 9.88 4.90
CA ILE A 51 11.18 9.60 5.50
C ILE A 51 11.80 8.37 4.83
N ASP A 52 13.12 8.37 4.69
CA ASP A 52 13.83 7.30 3.99
C ASP A 52 13.83 5.99 4.78
N ALA A 53 13.79 6.07 6.12
CA ALA A 53 13.80 4.90 6.99
C ALA A 53 13.29 5.21 8.40
N SER A 54 12.67 4.21 9.02
CA SER A 54 12.38 4.12 10.46
C SER A 54 12.95 2.83 11.03
N LYS A 55 13.28 2.79 12.31
CA LYS A 55 13.67 1.51 12.94
C LYS A 55 12.43 0.69 13.25
N LEU A 56 12.49 -0.63 13.08
CA LEU A 56 11.39 -1.53 13.45
C LEU A 56 11.00 -1.41 14.94
N SER A 57 11.96 -1.12 15.81
CA SER A 57 11.73 -0.87 17.25
C SER A 57 10.90 0.39 17.53
N GLU A 58 10.66 1.22 16.52
CA GLU A 58 9.92 2.47 16.61
C GLU A 58 8.49 2.32 16.08
N ALA A 59 8.13 1.14 15.55
CA ALA A 59 6.79 0.84 15.07
C ALA A 59 5.79 0.85 16.24
N PRO A 60 4.81 1.77 16.26
CA PRO A 60 3.86 1.87 17.36
C PRO A 60 2.98 0.62 17.43
N GLY A 61 2.93 -0.04 18.59
CA GLY A 61 2.21 -1.29 18.78
C GLY A 61 2.91 -2.54 18.21
N GLY A 62 4.10 -2.38 17.60
CA GLY A 62 4.91 -3.47 17.06
C GLY A 62 4.79 -3.67 15.54
N PRO A 63 5.71 -4.44 14.93
CA PRO A 63 5.76 -4.61 13.47
C PRO A 63 4.56 -5.37 12.89
N SER A 64 3.91 -6.23 13.68
CA SER A 64 2.75 -7.03 13.25
C SER A 64 1.43 -6.26 13.18
N VAL A 65 1.40 -4.98 13.55
CA VAL A 65 0.17 -4.16 13.48
C VAL A 65 0.33 -2.94 12.58
N VAL A 66 1.53 -2.73 12.04
CA VAL A 66 1.86 -1.63 11.14
C VAL A 66 2.01 -2.15 9.72
N LEU A 67 1.16 -1.65 8.84
CA LEU A 67 1.21 -1.92 7.41
C LEU A 67 2.50 -1.32 6.84
N TYR A 68 3.24 -2.13 6.08
CA TYR A 68 4.50 -1.79 5.44
C TYR A 68 4.33 -1.49 3.94
N MET A 69 3.72 -2.39 3.19
CA MET A 69 3.62 -2.30 1.74
C MET A 69 2.17 -2.55 1.27
N THR A 70 1.73 -1.79 0.28
CA THR A 70 0.40 -1.94 -0.34
C THR A 70 0.46 -1.66 -1.82
N GLU A 71 -0.53 -2.15 -2.57
CA GLU A 71 -0.65 -1.88 -4.00
C GLU A 71 -0.81 -0.37 -4.27
N ILE A 72 -0.14 0.10 -5.32
CA ILE A 72 -0.20 1.48 -5.78
C ILE A 72 -1.44 1.72 -6.68
N ASN A 73 -1.96 2.94 -6.63
CA ASN A 73 -2.84 3.49 -7.64
C ASN A 73 -2.00 4.20 -8.71
N ALA A 74 -1.70 3.50 -9.81
CA ALA A 74 -1.28 4.17 -11.02
C ALA A 74 -2.45 5.05 -11.46
N GLY A 75 -2.33 6.38 -11.28
CA GLY A 75 -3.39 7.32 -11.63
C GLY A 75 -3.86 7.11 -13.08
N PRO A 76 -4.99 7.70 -13.51
CA PRO A 76 -5.60 7.41 -14.81
C PRO A 76 -4.71 7.71 -16.04
N ARG A 77 -3.59 8.41 -15.84
CA ARG A 77 -2.59 8.75 -16.87
C ARG A 77 -1.30 7.96 -16.78
N THR A 78 -1.13 7.12 -15.76
CA THR A 78 0.06 6.28 -15.58
C THR A 78 -0.28 4.88 -16.09
N PRO A 79 0.33 4.42 -17.19
CA PRO A 79 0.12 3.07 -17.66
C PRO A 79 0.56 2.09 -16.58
N LEU A 80 -0.33 1.17 -16.23
CA LEU A 80 0.02 -0.01 -15.45
C LEU A 80 1.02 -0.84 -16.27
N THR A 81 2.19 -1.12 -15.71
CA THR A 81 3.21 -1.92 -16.40
C THR A 81 3.62 -3.12 -15.55
N PRO A 82 3.93 -4.29 -16.16
CA PRO A 82 4.35 -5.46 -15.41
C PRO A 82 5.63 -5.27 -14.59
N ARG A 83 6.39 -4.19 -14.84
CA ARG A 83 7.71 -3.93 -14.27
C ARG A 83 7.81 -2.54 -13.65
N GLY A 84 6.67 -1.90 -13.37
CA GLY A 84 6.54 -0.50 -12.95
C GLY A 84 6.84 -0.29 -11.48
N PHE A 85 7.82 -1.03 -10.94
CA PHE A 85 8.24 -0.88 -9.55
C PHE A 85 8.80 0.52 -9.37
N ASP A 86 8.09 1.33 -8.60
CA ASP A 86 8.45 2.71 -8.32
C ASP A 86 8.18 2.98 -6.84
N GLU A 87 9.06 3.78 -6.23
CA GLU A 87 8.96 4.12 -4.82
C GLU A 87 8.03 5.32 -4.67
N TRP A 88 6.77 5.03 -4.41
CA TRP A 88 5.82 6.02 -3.95
C TRP A 88 5.71 5.87 -2.46
N ASP A 89 5.97 6.93 -1.71
CA ASP A 89 5.81 6.89 -0.26
C ASP A 89 4.36 7.21 0.15
N LEU A 90 3.89 6.55 1.21
CA LEU A 90 2.68 6.90 1.97
C LEU A 90 3.12 7.53 3.29
N TRP A 91 2.97 8.85 3.43
CA TRP A 91 3.38 9.58 4.63
C TRP A 91 2.26 10.41 5.28
N ASN A 92 1.07 10.45 4.67
CA ASN A 92 -0.08 11.17 5.22
C ASN A 92 -1.43 10.58 4.73
N PRO A 93 -2.56 10.89 5.39
CA PRO A 93 -3.86 10.29 5.11
C PRO A 93 -4.49 10.65 3.76
N THR A 94 -3.96 11.62 3.01
CA THR A 94 -4.49 11.94 1.68
C THR A 94 -3.97 10.99 0.60
N LEU A 95 -2.94 10.20 0.93
CA LEU A 95 -2.28 9.26 0.02
C LEU A 95 -2.84 7.83 0.14
N THR A 96 -3.57 7.51 1.22
CA THR A 96 -4.24 6.23 1.44
C THR A 96 -5.54 6.12 0.64
N THR A 97 -6.11 4.92 0.47
CA THR A 97 -7.40 4.74 -0.23
C THR A 97 -8.52 5.57 0.39
N PHE A 98 -8.61 5.57 1.73
CA PHE A 98 -9.59 6.33 2.50
C PHE A 98 -8.87 7.30 3.44
N ASN A 99 -9.40 8.51 3.58
CA ASN A 99 -8.89 9.50 4.53
C ASN A 99 -9.38 9.24 5.96
N GLU A 100 -8.95 10.08 6.90
CA GLU A 100 -9.31 10.03 8.32
C GLU A 100 -10.82 10.08 8.62
N ARG A 101 -11.63 10.62 7.70
CA ARG A 101 -13.09 10.65 7.80
C ARG A 101 -13.75 9.43 7.16
N GLY A 102 -12.94 8.49 6.68
CA GLY A 102 -13.39 7.29 5.98
C GLY A 102 -13.89 7.53 4.56
N MET A 103 -13.64 8.71 3.99
CA MET A 103 -14.02 9.03 2.61
C MET A 103 -12.90 8.64 1.65
N THR A 104 -13.25 8.21 0.44
CA THR A 104 -12.29 7.91 -0.63
C THR A 104 -11.47 9.15 -0.97
N ASN A 105 -10.14 9.03 -0.96
CA ASN A 105 -9.28 10.08 -1.50
C ASN A 105 -9.40 10.13 -3.03
N PRO A 106 -9.45 11.32 -3.67
CA PRO A 106 -9.64 11.43 -5.12
C PRO A 106 -8.41 11.03 -5.92
N MET A 107 -7.22 11.20 -5.34
CA MET A 107 -5.93 10.88 -5.97
C MET A 107 -5.02 10.18 -4.97
N PRO A 108 -5.39 8.98 -4.48
CA PRO A 108 -4.56 8.25 -3.54
C PRO A 108 -3.33 7.71 -4.28
N ARG A 109 -2.24 7.53 -3.54
CA ARG A 109 -1.07 6.76 -4.00
C ARG A 109 -1.29 5.27 -3.78
N MET A 110 -1.99 4.89 -2.72
CA MET A 110 -2.51 3.54 -2.53
C MET A 110 -3.65 3.26 -3.52
N ILE A 111 -3.86 1.99 -3.88
CA ILE A 111 -4.96 1.53 -4.74
C ILE A 111 -6.30 2.27 -4.48
N HIS A 112 -6.97 2.67 -5.57
CA HIS A 112 -8.22 3.44 -5.47
C HIS A 112 -9.40 2.57 -5.01
N ALA A 113 -10.38 3.15 -4.30
CA ALA A 113 -11.50 2.39 -3.71
C ALA A 113 -12.41 1.70 -4.75
N THR A 114 -12.43 2.20 -5.98
CA THR A 114 -13.22 1.64 -7.08
C THR A 114 -12.44 0.64 -7.93
N ASP A 115 -11.21 0.28 -7.54
CA ASP A 115 -10.40 -0.65 -8.29
C ASP A 115 -11.04 -2.05 -8.34
N ARG A 116 -11.14 -2.59 -9.56
CA ARG A 116 -11.74 -3.91 -9.83
C ARG A 116 -10.74 -4.96 -10.29
N ARG A 117 -9.45 -4.63 -10.39
CA ARG A 117 -8.39 -5.56 -10.78
C ARG A 117 -8.32 -6.77 -9.84
N HIS A 118 -8.66 -6.56 -8.56
CA HIS A 118 -8.75 -7.58 -7.51
C HIS A 118 -10.18 -7.85 -7.02
N ALA A 119 -11.19 -7.63 -7.87
CA ALA A 119 -12.59 -7.81 -7.49
C ALA A 119 -13.01 -7.04 -6.20
N GLY A 120 -12.43 -5.85 -5.98
CA GLY A 120 -12.68 -5.02 -4.80
C GLY A 120 -11.89 -5.41 -3.54
N TYR A 121 -10.82 -6.18 -3.68
CA TYR A 121 -9.88 -6.52 -2.61
C TYR A 121 -8.51 -5.89 -2.85
N THR A 122 -7.62 -5.96 -1.87
CA THR A 122 -6.20 -5.66 -2.02
C THR A 122 -5.40 -6.54 -1.07
N THR A 123 -4.15 -6.77 -1.43
CA THR A 123 -3.16 -7.43 -0.58
C THR A 123 -2.40 -6.35 0.18
N ILE A 124 -2.34 -6.48 1.50
CA ILE A 124 -1.51 -5.64 2.36
C ILE A 124 -0.44 -6.48 3.03
N VAL A 125 0.71 -5.86 3.30
CA VAL A 125 1.88 -6.48 3.93
C VAL A 125 2.22 -5.69 5.17
N PHE A 126 2.46 -6.37 6.29
CA PHE A 126 2.90 -5.74 7.54
C PHE A 126 4.43 -5.82 7.70
N LEU A 127 4.99 -5.05 8.63
CA LEU A 127 6.45 -4.94 8.79
C LEU A 127 7.14 -6.25 9.18
N ASP A 128 6.42 -7.19 9.79
CA ASP A 128 6.93 -8.54 10.11
C ASP A 128 6.83 -9.51 8.91
N GLY A 129 6.34 -9.05 7.76
CA GLY A 129 6.23 -9.81 6.52
C GLY A 129 4.95 -10.64 6.37
N HIS A 130 4.03 -10.63 7.36
CA HIS A 130 2.74 -11.28 7.15
C HIS A 130 1.86 -10.47 6.19
N ASN A 131 0.97 -11.18 5.51
CA ASN A 131 0.15 -10.61 4.44
C ASN A 131 -1.31 -10.89 4.72
N GLU A 132 -2.16 -9.92 4.41
CA GLU A 132 -3.60 -10.07 4.52
C GLU A 132 -4.30 -9.65 3.24
N LYS A 133 -5.39 -10.36 2.93
CA LYS A 133 -6.33 -9.96 1.90
C LYS A 133 -7.45 -9.16 2.55
N ARG A 134 -7.55 -7.87 2.21
CA ARG A 134 -8.58 -6.97 2.74
C ARG A 134 -9.49 -6.45 1.64
N ARG A 135 -10.72 -6.07 2.01
CA ARG A 135 -11.65 -5.43 1.07
C ARG A 135 -11.29 -3.95 0.94
N LEU A 136 -11.53 -3.38 -0.22
CA LEU A 136 -11.43 -1.93 -0.45
C LEU A 136 -12.65 -1.23 0.16
N ARG A 137 -12.71 -1.19 1.49
CA ARG A 137 -13.75 -0.54 2.29
C ARG A 137 -13.12 0.18 3.47
N THR A 138 -13.74 1.28 3.88
CA THR A 138 -13.29 2.13 4.97
C THR A 138 -12.92 1.35 6.24
N ASN A 139 -13.78 0.43 6.68
CA ASN A 139 -13.57 -0.32 7.92
C ASN A 139 -12.48 -1.39 7.81
N ASP A 140 -12.14 -1.81 6.60
CA ASP A 140 -11.13 -2.84 6.34
C ASP A 140 -9.74 -2.22 6.17
N LEU A 141 -9.66 -0.95 5.74
CA LEU A 141 -8.42 -0.20 5.51
C LEU A 141 -8.40 1.14 6.26
N PRO A 142 -8.60 1.16 7.60
CA PRO A 142 -8.49 2.40 8.35
C PRO A 142 -7.04 2.89 8.38
N ILE A 143 -6.87 4.21 8.48
CA ILE A 143 -5.56 4.87 8.60
C ILE A 143 -4.74 4.35 9.80
N THR A 144 -5.40 3.80 10.81
CA THR A 144 -4.75 3.17 11.98
C THR A 144 -3.89 1.96 11.64
N LEU A 145 -4.07 1.33 10.47
CA LEU A 145 -3.13 0.29 9.99
C LEU A 145 -1.77 0.88 9.61
N PHE A 146 -1.75 2.10 9.07
CA PHE A 146 -0.53 2.78 8.65
C PHE A 146 0.10 3.54 9.82
N ASN A 147 -0.74 4.09 10.69
CA ASN A 147 -0.33 4.82 11.88
C ASN A 147 -1.26 4.48 13.07
N PRO A 148 -0.93 3.47 13.88
CA PRO A 148 -1.66 3.09 15.09
C PRO A 148 -1.89 4.22 16.12
N LEU A 149 -1.12 5.30 16.03
CA LEU A 149 -1.25 6.49 16.89
C LEU A 149 -2.36 7.45 16.43
N HIS A 150 -2.91 7.25 15.23
CA HIS A 150 -3.99 8.06 14.64
C HIS A 150 -5.34 7.67 15.25
N ARG A 151 -5.64 8.22 16.43
CA ARG A 151 -6.89 8.07 17.18
C ARG A 151 -7.48 9.44 17.47
#